data_AF-A0A7W7YIK8-F1
#
_entry.id   AF-A0A7W7YIK8-F1
#
_cell.length_a   1.000
_cell.length_b   1.000
_cell.length_c   1.000
_cell.angle_alpha   90.00
_cell.angle_beta   90.00
_cell.angle_gamma   90.00
#
_symmetry.space_group_name_H-M   'P 1'
#
loop_
_entity.id
_entity.type
_entity.pdbx_description
1 polymer ?
#
loop_
_entity_poly.entity_id
_entity_poly.type
_entity_poly.pdbx_seq_one_letter_code
_entity_poly.pdbx_strand_id
1 'polypeptide(L)'
;MPPFASPPVLDEFKKFVLKGNVVSLSTGVIIGSAFNNIVTAFTKGIVEPVLAIFGGNDLGTSHLKFKIWERMTTITEKVNGKEVKTEKLVPVLLDIGSIVGATVGFMITAMIVFFLIVKPTNKLLDLMLKKEQPPAAMPPDVALLTEIRDMMKRQEEGRMKI
;
A
#
# COMPACT_ATOMS: atom_id res chain seq x y z
N MET A 1 -40.29 -29.63 -17.53
CA MET A 1 -39.81 -28.79 -16.40
C MET A 1 -38.74 -27.87 -16.96
N PRO A 2 -38.85 -26.54 -16.86
CA PRO A 2 -37.83 -25.67 -17.41
C PRO A 2 -36.53 -25.76 -16.58
N PRO A 3 -35.39 -26.13 -17.20
CA PRO A 3 -34.06 -25.88 -16.65
C PRO A 3 -33.76 -24.38 -16.76
N PHE A 4 -32.78 -23.85 -16.01
CA PHE A 4 -32.32 -22.44 -16.00
C PHE A 4 -32.97 -21.46 -14.98
N ALA A 5 -33.21 -21.89 -13.74
CA ALA A 5 -33.24 -20.92 -12.64
C ALA A 5 -31.79 -20.54 -12.29
N SER A 6 -31.28 -19.45 -12.86
CA SER A 6 -30.00 -18.87 -12.44
C SER A 6 -30.09 -18.58 -10.94
N PRO A 7 -29.15 -19.04 -10.10
CA PRO A 7 -29.15 -18.63 -8.71
C PRO A 7 -29.07 -17.09 -8.66
N PRO A 8 -29.76 -16.44 -7.71
CA PRO A 8 -29.68 -15.00 -7.55
C PRO A 8 -28.22 -14.55 -7.53
N VAL A 9 -27.91 -13.41 -8.16
CA VAL A 9 -26.55 -12.81 -8.17
C VAL A 9 -25.92 -12.70 -6.78
N LEU A 10 -26.75 -12.61 -5.73
CA LEU A 10 -26.35 -12.64 -4.33
C LEU A 10 -25.74 -13.98 -3.89
N ASP A 11 -26.25 -15.10 -4.38
CA ASP A 11 -25.74 -16.44 -4.07
C ASP A 11 -24.42 -16.71 -4.80
N GLU A 12 -24.26 -16.22 -6.03
CA GLU A 12 -22.98 -16.25 -6.76
C GLU A 12 -21.92 -15.37 -6.09
N PHE A 13 -22.32 -14.18 -5.66
CA PHE A 13 -21.45 -13.26 -4.91
C PHE A 13 -21.04 -13.84 -3.56
N LYS A 14 -21.98 -14.42 -2.80
CA LYS A 14 -21.67 -15.10 -1.54
C LYS A 14 -20.70 -16.26 -1.76
N LYS A 15 -20.90 -17.10 -2.79
CA LYS A 15 -19.96 -18.17 -3.17
C LYS A 15 -18.59 -17.63 -3.58
N PHE A 16 -18.54 -16.49 -4.24
CA PHE A 16 -17.31 -15.82 -4.65
C PHE A 16 -16.51 -15.26 -3.47
N VAL A 17 -17.19 -14.60 -2.53
CA VAL A 17 -16.58 -14.06 -1.30
C VAL A 17 -16.14 -15.22 -0.38
N LEU A 18 -16.94 -16.28 -0.26
CA LEU A 18 -16.63 -17.47 0.54
C LEU A 18 -15.49 -18.33 -0.03
N LYS A 19 -15.05 -18.11 -1.28
CA LYS A 19 -13.85 -18.74 -1.85
C LYS A 19 -12.54 -18.34 -1.14
N GLY A 20 -12.61 -17.49 -0.10
CA GLY A 20 -11.52 -17.17 0.84
C GLY A 20 -10.47 -16.21 0.29
N ASN A 21 -10.14 -16.31 -0.99
CA ASN A 21 -9.13 -15.49 -1.66
C ASN A 21 -9.55 -14.02 -1.81
N VAL A 22 -10.85 -13.73 -1.90
CA VAL A 22 -11.37 -12.36 -2.13
C VAL A 22 -11.50 -11.56 -0.84
N VAL A 23 -11.85 -12.20 0.27
CA VAL A 23 -12.04 -11.52 1.56
C VAL A 23 -10.71 -11.00 2.08
N SER A 24 -9.69 -11.86 2.13
CA SER A 24 -8.34 -11.52 2.57
C SER A 24 -7.70 -10.44 1.68
N LEU A 25 -7.90 -10.53 0.36
CA LEU A 25 -7.43 -9.52 -0.59
C LEU A 25 -8.15 -8.19 -0.40
N SER A 26 -9.48 -8.22 -0.26
CA SER A 26 -10.29 -7.00 -0.07
C SER A 26 -9.93 -6.27 1.22
N THR A 27 -9.72 -7.00 2.31
CA THR A 27 -9.29 -6.41 3.58
C THR A 27 -7.92 -5.75 3.44
N GLY A 28 -6.96 -6.38 2.74
CA GLY A 28 -5.65 -5.79 2.49
C GLY A 28 -5.72 -4.47 1.71
N VAL A 29 -6.56 -4.39 0.67
CA VAL A 29 -6.74 -3.16 -0.13
C VAL A 29 -7.37 -2.03 0.68
N ILE A 30 -8.42 -2.33 1.47
CA ILE A 30 -9.10 -1.33 2.29
C ILE A 30 -8.15 -0.77 3.37
N ILE A 31 -7.41 -1.65 4.07
CA ILE A 31 -6.42 -1.23 5.07
C ILE A 31 -5.32 -0.40 4.41
N GLY A 32 -4.82 -0.82 3.23
CA GLY A 32 -3.81 -0.06 2.48
C GLY A 32 -4.27 1.35 2.12
N SER A 33 -5.52 1.51 1.68
CA SER A 33 -6.10 2.82 1.34
C SER A 33 -6.25 3.73 2.56
N ALA A 34 -6.73 3.20 3.69
CA ALA A 34 -6.90 3.96 4.93
C ALA A 34 -5.54 4.34 5.53
N PHE A 35 -4.58 3.42 5.49
CA PHE A 35 -3.22 3.65 5.97
C PHE A 35 -2.51 4.75 5.18
N ASN A 36 -2.65 4.76 3.85
CA ASN A 36 -2.08 5.80 3.01
C ASN A 36 -2.58 7.21 3.39
N ASN A 37 -3.84 7.35 3.81
CA ASN A 37 -4.37 8.63 4.28
C ASN A 37 -3.67 9.10 5.57
N ILE A 38 -3.37 8.19 6.49
CA ILE A 38 -2.63 8.49 7.72
C ILE A 38 -1.20 8.96 7.38
N VAL A 39 -0.52 8.23 6.49
CA VAL A 39 0.84 8.58 6.03
C VAL A 39 0.85 9.94 5.34
N THR A 40 -0.14 10.22 4.50
CA THR A 40 -0.28 11.49 3.81
C THR A 40 -0.54 12.63 4.78
N ALA A 41 -1.44 12.45 5.76
CA ALA A 41 -1.73 13.45 6.79
C ALA A 41 -0.50 13.74 7.67
N PHE A 42 0.26 12.72 8.05
CA PHE A 42 1.50 12.89 8.80
C PHE A 42 2.58 13.62 7.99
N THR A 43 2.72 13.25 6.71
CA THR A 43 3.66 13.93 5.80
C THR A 43 3.35 15.41 5.66
N LYS A 44 2.08 15.73 5.40
CA LYS A 44 1.62 17.12 5.28
C LYS A 44 1.69 17.89 6.59
N GLY A 45 1.39 17.23 7.71
CA GLY A 45 1.33 17.87 9.02
C GLY A 45 2.69 18.11 9.67
N ILE A 46 3.68 17.27 9.38
CA ILE A 46 4.97 17.28 10.10
C ILE A 46 6.15 17.39 9.13
N VAL A 47 6.16 16.64 8.03
CA VAL A 47 7.31 16.61 7.11
C VAL A 47 7.36 17.86 6.23
N GLU A 48 6.24 18.26 5.63
CA GLU A 48 6.17 19.46 4.77
C GLU A 48 6.56 20.75 5.53
N PRO A 49 6.10 21.02 6.77
CA PRO A 49 6.53 22.20 7.53
C PRO A 49 8.01 22.17 7.90
N VAL A 50 8.56 21.01 8.26
CA VAL A 50 9.99 20.87 8.53
C VAL A 50 10.80 21.14 7.26
N LEU A 51 10.37 20.57 6.14
CA LEU A 51 10.98 20.85 4.86
C LEU A 51 10.90 22.32 4.48
N ALA A 52 9.75 22.97 4.69
CA ALA A 52 9.56 24.39 4.42
C ALA A 52 10.60 25.27 5.14
N ILE A 53 10.92 24.94 6.40
CA ILE A 53 11.93 25.66 7.20
C ILE A 53 13.35 25.47 6.64
N PHE A 54 13.66 24.28 6.10
CA PHE A 54 14.97 23.97 5.50
C PHE A 54 15.08 24.38 4.01
N GLY A 55 14.16 25.19 3.50
CA GLY A 55 14.17 25.68 2.11
C GLY A 55 13.22 24.94 1.16
N GLY A 56 12.32 24.10 1.67
CA GLY A 56 11.32 23.34 0.90
C GLY A 56 10.30 24.21 0.15
N ASN A 57 10.16 25.49 0.53
CA ASN A 57 9.35 26.44 -0.21
C ASN A 57 10.15 27.18 -1.31
N ASP A 58 11.49 27.11 -1.31
CA ASP A 58 12.36 27.90 -2.20
C ASP A 58 13.25 27.05 -3.11
N LEU A 59 13.39 25.74 -2.84
CA LEU A 59 13.86 24.76 -3.83
C LEU A 59 12.84 24.59 -4.99
N GLY A 60 11.60 25.05 -4.77
CA GLY A 60 10.44 24.86 -5.63
C GLY A 60 10.01 26.07 -6.47
N THR A 61 10.29 27.30 -6.03
CA THR A 61 9.45 28.43 -6.45
C THR A 61 10.16 29.58 -7.15
N SER A 62 11.48 29.70 -7.09
CA SER A 62 12.12 30.96 -7.49
C SER A 62 12.89 30.95 -8.82
N HIS A 63 13.29 29.80 -9.39
CA HIS A 63 14.25 29.83 -10.51
C HIS A 63 13.98 28.94 -11.74
N LEU A 64 13.08 27.95 -11.68
CA LEU A 64 12.91 26.96 -12.76
C LEU A 64 11.45 26.74 -13.15
N LYS A 65 10.69 27.82 -13.32
CA LYS A 65 9.33 27.76 -13.85
C LYS A 65 9.36 27.91 -15.36
N PHE A 66 9.28 26.79 -16.08
CA PHE A 66 9.19 26.83 -17.54
C PHE A 66 7.73 27.02 -17.94
N LYS A 67 7.44 28.18 -18.55
CA LYS A 67 6.12 28.49 -19.10
C LYS A 67 5.91 27.66 -20.36
N ILE A 68 5.10 26.61 -20.24
CA ILE A 68 4.83 25.65 -21.31
C ILE A 68 3.65 26.08 -22.17
N TRP A 69 2.66 26.77 -21.61
CA TRP A 69 1.53 27.32 -22.36
C TRP A 69 0.73 28.34 -21.53
N GLU A 70 -0.02 29.24 -22.17
CA GLU A 70 -0.94 30.16 -21.50
C GLU A 70 -2.37 29.66 -21.63
N ARG A 71 -3.02 29.35 -20.50
CA ARG A 71 -4.47 29.15 -20.46
C ARG A 71 -5.13 30.29 -19.72
N MET A 72 -6.16 30.84 -20.34
CA MET A 72 -7.12 31.65 -19.62
C MET A 72 -7.91 30.72 -18.68
N THR A 73 -7.79 30.93 -17.38
CA THR A 73 -8.62 30.27 -16.37
C THR A 73 -9.08 31.30 -15.34
N THR A 74 -10.30 31.17 -14.86
CA THR A 74 -10.89 32.11 -13.92
C THR A 74 -10.43 31.77 -12.52
N ILE A 75 -9.52 32.57 -11.95
CA ILE A 75 -9.15 32.45 -10.54
C ILE A 75 -10.20 33.21 -9.72
N THR A 76 -10.83 32.51 -8.77
CA THR A 76 -11.68 33.16 -7.77
C THR A 76 -10.78 33.65 -6.64
N GLU A 77 -10.32 34.89 -6.75
CA GLU A 77 -9.53 35.55 -5.71
C GLU A 77 -10.50 36.10 -4.67
N LYS A 78 -10.54 35.52 -3.47
CA LYS A 78 -11.30 36.08 -2.35
C LYS A 78 -10.52 37.23 -1.75
N VAL A 79 -10.73 38.44 -2.29
CA VAL A 79 -10.29 39.68 -1.66
C VAL A 79 -11.47 40.26 -0.88
N ASN A 80 -11.31 40.40 0.44
CA ASN A 80 -12.28 41.04 1.33
C ASN A 80 -13.70 40.42 1.35
N GLY A 81 -13.81 39.10 1.22
CA GLY A 81 -15.09 38.38 1.39
C GLY A 81 -16.11 38.58 0.26
N LYS A 82 -15.74 39.24 -0.86
CA LYS A 82 -16.51 39.23 -2.11
C LYS A 82 -15.79 38.41 -3.16
N GLU A 83 -16.53 37.49 -3.78
CA GLU A 83 -16.02 36.62 -4.84
C GLU A 83 -15.91 37.42 -6.14
N VAL A 84 -14.76 38.07 -6.33
CA VAL A 84 -14.44 38.73 -7.60
C VAL A 84 -13.88 37.67 -8.53
N LYS A 85 -14.65 37.33 -9.57
CA LYS A 85 -14.19 36.51 -10.68
C LYS A 85 -13.27 37.37 -11.55
N THR A 86 -11.98 37.31 -11.30
CA THR A 86 -10.98 37.99 -12.12
C THR A 86 -10.47 37.03 -13.17
N GLU A 87 -10.66 37.37 -14.45
CA GLU A 87 -10.06 36.68 -15.57
C GLU A 87 -8.56 37.03 -15.61
N LYS A 88 -7.75 36.19 -14.97
CA LYS A 88 -6.30 36.39 -14.85
C LYS A 88 -5.60 35.39 -15.76
N LEU A 89 -4.62 35.88 -16.52
CA LEU A 89 -3.76 35.02 -17.35
C LEU A 89 -2.95 34.13 -16.41
N VAL A 90 -3.26 32.83 -16.36
CA VAL A 90 -2.51 31.87 -15.53
C VAL A 90 -1.55 31.11 -16.45
N PRO A 91 -0.24 31.40 -16.38
CA PRO A 91 0.73 30.61 -17.12
C PRO A 91 0.70 29.16 -16.57
N VAL A 92 0.59 28.18 -17.47
CA VAL A 92 0.84 26.78 -17.12
C VAL A 92 2.35 26.65 -17.00
N LEU A 93 2.82 26.54 -15.75
CA LEU A 93 4.23 26.50 -15.38
C LEU A 93 4.58 25.06 -15.03
N LEU A 94 5.61 24.51 -15.68
CA LEU A 94 6.21 23.26 -15.26
C LEU A 94 7.17 23.56 -14.11
N ASP A 95 6.71 23.34 -12.88
CA ASP A 95 7.49 23.60 -11.67
C ASP A 95 8.37 22.37 -11.35
N ILE A 96 9.54 22.27 -11.98
CA ILE A 96 10.51 21.18 -11.73
C ILE A 96 10.91 21.12 -10.25
N GLY A 97 10.98 22.27 -9.59
CA GLY A 97 11.28 22.36 -8.17
C GLY A 97 10.19 21.74 -7.27
N SER A 98 8.93 21.68 -7.72
CA SER A 98 7.86 20.97 -6.99
C SER A 98 8.08 19.45 -6.99
N ILE A 99 8.64 18.91 -8.08
CA ILE A 99 8.95 17.48 -8.22
C ILE A 99 10.12 17.12 -7.30
N VAL A 100 11.15 17.96 -7.23
CA VAL A 100 12.30 17.75 -6.34
C VAL A 100 11.86 17.82 -4.88
N GLY A 101 11.06 18.82 -4.50
CA GLY A 101 10.48 18.93 -3.16
C GLY A 101 9.60 17.74 -2.80
N ALA A 102 8.73 17.29 -3.71
CA ALA A 102 7.90 16.10 -3.53
C ALA A 102 8.72 14.82 -3.39
N THR A 103 9.83 14.70 -4.13
CA THR A 103 10.73 13.55 -4.06
C THR A 103 11.48 13.50 -2.72
N VAL A 104 11.97 14.64 -2.24
CA VAL A 104 12.63 14.73 -0.93
C VAL A 104 11.62 14.48 0.21
N GLY A 105 10.41 15.04 0.13
CA GLY A 105 9.33 14.77 1.08
C GLY A 105 8.92 13.31 1.10
N PHE A 106 8.78 12.69 -0.08
CA PHE A 106 8.52 11.26 -0.18
C PHE A 106 9.63 10.42 0.46
N MET A 107 10.91 10.76 0.23
CA MET A 107 12.05 10.05 0.82
C MET A 107 12.03 10.12 2.36
N ILE A 108 11.77 11.30 2.93
CA ILE A 108 11.69 11.47 4.39
C ILE A 108 10.50 10.72 4.97
N THR A 109 9.33 10.80 4.34
CA THR A 109 8.15 10.03 4.75
C THR A 109 8.41 8.53 4.66
N ALA A 110 9.04 8.05 3.58
CA ALA A 110 9.40 6.65 3.41
C ALA A 110 10.33 6.19 4.54
N MET A 111 11.32 7.00 4.93
CA MET A 111 12.19 6.71 6.07
C MET A 111 11.42 6.59 7.39
N ILE A 112 10.50 7.52 7.67
CA ILE A 112 9.73 7.52 8.92
C ILE A 112 8.77 6.33 8.96
N VAL A 113 8.05 6.05 7.88
CA VAL A 113 7.15 4.89 7.76
C VAL A 113 7.91 3.58 7.86
N PHE A 114 9.06 3.48 7.21
CA PHE A 114 9.92 2.30 7.29
C PHE A 114 10.37 2.04 8.72
N PHE A 115 10.77 3.08 9.45
CA PHE A 115 11.25 2.92 10.83
C PHE A 115 10.13 2.58 11.82
N LEU A 116 8.99 3.28 11.74
CA LEU A 116 7.90 3.13 12.72
C LEU A 116 6.97 1.95 12.46
N ILE A 117 6.85 1.48 11.21
CA ILE A 117 5.85 0.47 10.83
C ILE A 117 6.52 -0.75 10.21
N VAL A 118 7.36 -0.57 9.19
CA VAL A 118 8.00 -1.72 8.52
C VAL A 118 8.95 -2.44 9.45
N LYS A 119 9.78 -1.73 10.22
CA LYS A 119 10.76 -2.34 11.14
C LYS A 119 10.11 -3.15 12.28
N PRO A 120 9.11 -2.66 13.03
CA PRO A 120 8.45 -3.49 14.05
C PRO A 120 7.61 -4.60 13.43
N THR A 121 6.97 -4.38 12.27
CA THR A 121 6.23 -5.43 11.57
C THR A 121 7.16 -6.53 11.11
N ASN A 122 8.31 -6.20 10.50
CA ASN A 122 9.33 -7.18 10.11
C ASN A 122 9.91 -7.90 11.33
N LYS A 123 10.10 -7.21 12.46
CA LYS A 123 10.56 -7.83 13.72
C LYS A 123 9.52 -8.79 14.29
N LEU A 124 8.23 -8.43 14.26
CA LEU A 124 7.14 -9.29 14.72
C LEU A 124 6.97 -10.48 13.76
N LEU A 125 7.10 -10.25 12.45
CA LEU A 125 7.04 -11.28 11.43
C LEU A 125 8.19 -12.27 11.57
N ASP A 126 9.42 -11.81 11.83
CA ASP A 126 10.57 -12.69 12.14
C ASP A 126 10.32 -13.52 13.40
N LEU A 127 9.72 -12.93 14.42
CA LEU A 127 9.35 -13.65 15.65
C LEU A 127 8.21 -14.63 15.41
N MET A 128 7.27 -14.32 14.53
CA MET A 128 6.20 -15.22 14.10
C MET A 128 6.80 -16.33 13.24
N LEU A 129 7.49 -16.07 12.13
CA LEU A 129 8.21 -17.07 11.32
C LEU A 129 9.13 -17.99 12.14
N LYS A 130 9.82 -17.44 13.15
CA LYS A 130 10.70 -18.22 14.05
C LYS A 130 9.94 -19.01 15.11
N LYS A 131 8.72 -18.58 15.45
CA LYS A 131 7.78 -19.24 16.39
C LYS A 131 6.64 -19.98 15.66
N GLU A 132 6.66 -19.96 14.34
CA GLU A 132 5.77 -20.60 13.35
C GLU A 132 6.57 -21.64 12.51
N GLN A 133 7.82 -21.91 12.95
CA GLN A 133 8.52 -23.17 12.82
C GLN A 133 8.26 -24.23 13.94
N PRO A 134 7.14 -24.25 14.70
CA PRO A 134 6.46 -25.50 15.00
C PRO A 134 6.09 -26.08 13.64
N PRO A 135 6.18 -27.40 13.44
CA PRO A 135 5.81 -28.00 12.17
C PRO A 135 4.44 -27.43 11.79
N ALA A 136 4.42 -26.63 10.72
CA ALA A 136 3.18 -26.15 10.10
C ALA A 136 2.25 -27.35 10.16
N ALA A 137 1.07 -27.21 10.77
CA ALA A 137 0.10 -28.28 10.86
C ALA A 137 0.04 -28.90 9.46
N MET A 138 0.74 -30.02 9.31
CA MET A 138 1.01 -30.53 7.97
C MET A 138 -0.38 -30.84 7.45
N PRO A 139 -0.73 -30.43 6.22
CA PRO A 139 -1.93 -30.95 5.59
C PRO A 139 -1.95 -32.46 5.85
N PRO A 140 -3.08 -33.06 6.26
CA PRO A 140 -3.10 -34.47 6.67
C PRO A 140 -2.33 -35.36 5.69
N ASP A 141 -2.39 -35.04 4.40
CA ASP A 141 -1.64 -35.66 3.33
C ASP A 141 -0.11 -35.54 3.48
N VAL A 142 0.43 -34.37 3.83
CA VAL A 142 1.87 -34.18 4.07
C VAL A 142 2.31 -34.88 5.35
N ALA A 143 1.44 -34.92 6.38
CA ALA A 143 1.70 -35.68 7.61
C ALA A 143 1.78 -37.18 7.32
N LEU A 144 0.81 -37.70 6.58
CA LEU A 144 0.78 -39.07 6.09
C LEU A 144 1.99 -39.37 5.19
N LEU A 145 2.36 -38.46 4.27
CA LEU A 145 3.53 -38.63 3.42
C LEU A 145 4.84 -38.67 4.22
N THR A 146 4.90 -37.99 5.35
CA THR A 146 6.08 -38.02 6.24
C THR A 146 6.10 -39.29 7.08
N GLU A 147 4.96 -39.73 7.59
CA GLU A 147 4.82 -41.04 8.23
C GLU A 147 5.16 -42.18 7.25
N ILE A 148 4.70 -42.10 6.00
CA ILE A 148 5.03 -43.08 4.93
C ILE A 148 6.53 -43.05 4.62
N ARG A 149 7.15 -41.87 4.52
CA ARG A 149 8.60 -41.75 4.32
C ARG A 149 9.37 -42.42 5.45
N ASP A 150 8.97 -42.16 6.69
CA ASP A 150 9.63 -42.71 7.87
C ASP A 150 9.34 -44.22 8.02
N MET A 151 8.16 -44.70 7.61
CA MET A 151 7.83 -46.12 7.52
C MET A 151 8.69 -46.84 6.48
N MET A 152 8.86 -46.27 5.28
CA MET A 152 9.74 -46.85 4.25
C MET A 152 11.18 -46.93 4.71
N LYS A 153 11.70 -45.87 5.34
CA LYS A 153 13.09 -45.83 5.81
C LYS A 153 13.35 -46.90 6.88
N ARG A 154 12.39 -47.10 7.79
CA ARG A 154 12.43 -48.15 8.81
C ARG A 154 12.36 -49.55 8.19
N GLN A 155 11.64 -49.71 7.07
CA GLN A 155 11.54 -50.96 6.33
C GLN A 155 12.81 -51.27 5.52
N GLU A 156 13.46 -50.25 4.95
CA GLU A 156 14.78 -50.37 4.30
C GLU A 156 15.87 -50.77 5.30
N GLU A 157 15.89 -50.16 6.49
CA GLU A 157 16.81 -50.53 7.58
C GLU A 157 16.60 -51.97 8.07
N GLY A 158 15.34 -52.44 8.09
CA GLY A 158 15.00 -53.83 8.37
C GLY A 158 15.49 -54.79 7.28
N ARG A 159 15.34 -54.40 6.00
CA ARG A 159 15.84 -55.17 4.84
C ARG A 159 17.37 -55.25 4.75
N MET A 160 18.09 -54.25 5.27
CA MET A 160 19.56 -54.27 5.28
C MET A 160 20.16 -55.10 6.42
N LYS A 161 19.35 -55.59 7.36
CA LYS A 161 19.80 -56.38 8.53
C LYS A 161 19.56 -57.89 8.39
N ILE A 162 19.12 -58.34 7.21
CA ILE A 162 18.91 -59.75 6.83
C ILE A 162 19.88 -60.09 5.71
#